data_AF-A0A8T4HC80-F1
#
_entry.id   AF-A0A8T4HC80-F1
#
_cell.length_a   1.000
_cell.length_b   1.000
_cell.length_c   1.000
_cell.angle_alpha   90.00
_cell.angle_beta   90.00
_cell.angle_gamma   90.00
#
_symmetry.space_group_name_H-M   'P 1'
#
loop_
_entity.id
_entity.type
_entity.pdbx_description
1 polymer ?
#
loop_
_entity_poly.entity_id
_entity_poly.type
_entity_poly.pdbx_seq_one_letter_code
_entity_poly.pdbx_strand_id
1 'polypeptide(L)' 'MATSNQVKEIACDLGFEDSSYFIRFFKKHTGSTPDEYRKIY' A
#
# COMPACT_ATOMS: atom_id res chain seq x y z
N MET A 1 1.14 0.51 -16.49
CA MET A 1 0.23 -0.44 -15.82
C MET A 1 0.49 -0.36 -14.33
N ALA A 2 -0.37 0.35 -13.59
CA ALA A 2 -0.23 0.49 -12.15
C ALA A 2 -0.43 -0.90 -11.50
N THR A 3 0.62 -1.43 -10.88
CA THR A 3 0.62 -2.79 -10.35
C THR A 3 -0.18 -2.83 -9.05
N SER A 4 -1.50 -3.00 -9.13
CA SER A 4 -2.33 -3.35 -7.95
C SER A 4 -1.79 -4.58 -7.22
N ASN A 5 -1.01 -5.42 -7.91
CA ASN A 5 -0.30 -6.55 -7.33
C ASN A 5 0.69 -6.14 -6.23
N GLN A 6 1.41 -5.02 -6.34
CA GLN A 6 2.45 -4.69 -5.34
C GLN A 6 1.89 -4.29 -3.98
N VAL A 7 0.77 -3.57 -3.95
CA VAL A 7 0.17 -3.18 -2.67
C VAL A 7 -0.37 -4.41 -1.94
N LYS A 8 -0.93 -5.39 -2.67
CA LYS A 8 -1.39 -6.64 -2.10
C LYS A 8 -0.24 -7.52 -1.63
N GLU A 9 0.84 -7.61 -2.40
CA GLU A 9 2.04 -8.36 -2.04
C GLU A 9 2.70 -7.77 -0.79
N ILE A 10 2.88 -6.45 -0.74
CA ILE A 10 3.44 -5.76 0.44
C ILE A 10 2.53 -5.93 1.66
N ALA A 11 1.20 -5.82 1.47
CA ALA A 11 0.24 -6.07 2.54
C ALA A 11 0.39 -7.51 3.07
N CYS A 12 0.46 -8.50 2.18
CA CYS A 12 0.62 -9.91 2.53
C CYS A 12 1.94 -10.19 3.26
N ASP A 13 3.05 -9.61 2.77
CA ASP A 13 4.40 -9.75 3.36
C ASP A 13 4.46 -9.17 4.78
N LEU A 14 3.72 -8.09 5.02
CA LEU A 14 3.56 -7.46 6.32
C LEU A 14 2.51 -8.15 7.22
N GLY A 15 1.85 -9.21 6.74
CA GLY A 15 0.84 -9.97 7.49
C GLY A 15 -0.56 -9.35 7.49
N PHE A 16 -0.84 -8.42 6.59
CA PHE A 16 -2.19 -7.89 6.38
C PHE A 16 -2.97 -8.79 5.42
N GLU A 17 -4.12 -9.28 5.89
CA GLU A 17 -5.06 -10.07 5.10
C GLU A 17 -5.74 -9.23 4.00
N ASP A 18 -5.98 -7.94 4.28
CA ASP A 18 -6.69 -7.05 3.36
C ASP A 18 -5.84 -5.84 2.95
N SER A 19 -5.62 -5.71 1.65
CA SER A 19 -4.86 -4.60 1.06
C SER A 19 -5.51 -3.25 1.33
N SER A 20 -6.84 -3.19 1.44
CA SER A 20 -7.57 -1.94 1.72
C SER A 20 -7.28 -1.46 3.14
N TYR A 21 -7.16 -2.40 4.09
CA TYR A 21 -6.78 -2.09 5.45
C TYR A 21 -5.33 -1.58 5.51
N PHE A 22 -4.42 -2.25 4.80
CA PHE A 22 -3.04 -1.81 4.65
C PHE A 22 -2.94 -0.39 4.04
N ILE A 23 -3.67 -0.10 2.96
CA ILE A 23 -3.66 1.24 2.34
C ILE A 23 -4.10 2.31 3.34
N ARG A 24 -5.14 2.03 4.13
CA ARG A 24 -5.67 2.97 5.12
C ARG A 24 -4.70 3.17 6.29
N PHE A 25 -4.06 2.09 6.74
CA PHE A 25 -2.99 2.12 7.74
C PHE A 25 -1.77 2.91 7.23
N PHE A 26 -1.28 2.59 6.04
CA PHE A 26 -0.14 3.23 5.40
C PHE A 26 -0.40 4.72 5.18
N LYS A 27 -1.59 5.10 4.68
CA LYS A 27 -1.96 6.52 4.52
C LYS A 27 -2.01 7.25 5.86
N LYS A 28 -2.47 6.60 6.94
CA LYS A 28 -2.49 7.21 8.28
C LYS A 28 -1.07 7.39 8.85
N HIS A 29 -0.16 6.48 8.54
CA HIS A 29 1.21 6.49 9.07
C HIS A 29 2.16 7.39 8.24
N THR A 30 2.10 7.26 6.92
CA THR A 30 2.98 7.94 5.95
C THR A 30 2.38 9.25 5.44
N GLY A 31 1.07 9.47 5.61
CA GLY A 31 0.35 10.65 5.10
C GLY A 31 -0.08 10.57 3.64
N SER A 32 0.38 9.57 2.89
CA SER A 32 0.09 9.38 1.47
C SER A 32 -0.21 7.92 1.15
N THR A 33 -0.95 7.64 0.08
CA THR A 33 -1.19 6.25 -0.33
C THR A 33 0.08 5.60 -0.88
N PRO A 34 0.20 4.26 -0.86
CA PRO A 34 1.36 3.57 -1.43
C PRO A 34 1.58 3.89 -2.91
N ASP A 35 0.49 4.09 -3.67
CA ASP A 35 0.54 4.47 -5.08
C ASP A 35 1.07 5.89 -5.29
N GLU A 36 0.61 6.85 -4.48
CA GLU A 36 1.15 8.22 -4.48
C GLU A 36 2.62 8.24 -4.09
N TYR A 37 2.99 7.51 -3.03
CA TYR A 37 4.36 7.43 -2.54
C TYR A 37 5.32 6.91 -3.62
N ARG A 38 4.86 5.96 -4.44
CA ARG A 38 5.61 5.36 -5.55
C ARG A 38 5.63 6.20 -6.83
N LYS A 39 4.80 7.24 -6.93
CA LYS A 39 4.90 8.22 -8.03
C LYS A 39 5.92 9.32 -7.74
N ILE A 40 6.25 9.50 -6.45
CA ILE A 40 7.17 10.52 -5.98
C ILE A 40 8.63 10.05 -6.08
N TYR A 41 8.88 8.73 -6.09
CA TYR A 41 10.19 8.09 -6.18
C TYR A 41 10.23 7.07 -7.32
#